data_AF-A0A5C3Q5S8-F1
#
_entry.id   AF-A0A5C3Q5S8-F1
#
_cell.length_a   1.000
_cell.length_b   1.000
_cell.length_c   1.000
_cell.angle_alpha   90.00
_cell.angle_beta   90.00
_cell.angle_gamma   90.00
#
_symmetry.space_group_name_H-M   'P 1'
#
loop_
_entity.id
_entity.type
_entity.pdbx_description
1 polymer ?
#
loop_
_entity_poly.entity_id
_entity_poly.type
_entity_poly.pdbx_seq_one_letter_code
_entity_poly.pdbx_strand_id
1 'polypeptide(L)'
;MADMERLIASLAVRPGSMPVGGRPLEELMKTNEILSGAESQRLRTFFSSNCMEPSRDLDVFGGAVMMGDLDGLRLMHAESVARYRLSSATDEAARASAAQEIYRMRWGPTRVTIYNLVLLCTLINPSRRTQHLQVARWLIDEVKVPVDGVDLSGSTALHTSISTKPAFDPEYAQMLYDAGGVVTHRNRYGGTPAHEITMIWDMRNKEVVRKAAAALKWFLEHGGNLDIKDSDGQTARKNVEASKRAVRGMQLEHWKVVDDEDRRRKRLGDRICTFCGREPRGNIQLLACSRCKTAKYCSPGLCQKGDWPHHKTVCKPAAV
;
A
#
# COMPACT_ATOMS: atom_id res chain seq x y z
N MET A 1 23.35 9.48 -21.41
CA MET A 1 22.19 10.41 -21.34
C MET A 1 20.99 9.81 -22.07
N ALA A 2 21.15 9.41 -23.34
CA ALA A 2 20.09 8.78 -24.14
C ALA A 2 19.43 7.54 -23.50
N ASP A 3 20.19 6.66 -22.82
CA ASP A 3 19.60 5.43 -22.25
C ASP A 3 18.74 5.67 -21.01
N MET A 4 19.06 6.71 -20.22
CA MET A 4 18.28 7.11 -19.04
C MET A 4 17.00 7.83 -19.46
N GLU A 5 17.08 8.72 -20.45
CA GLU A 5 15.92 9.37 -21.05
C GLU A 5 14.99 8.37 -21.74
N ARG A 6 15.54 7.36 -22.43
CA ARG A 6 14.76 6.24 -23.00
C ARG A 6 14.09 5.39 -21.93
N LEU A 7 14.75 5.11 -20.81
CA LEU A 7 14.13 4.40 -19.68
C LEU A 7 12.97 5.21 -19.09
N ILE A 8 13.20 6.50 -18.78
CA ILE A 8 12.16 7.40 -18.26
C ILE A 8 11.00 7.50 -19.25
N ALA A 9 11.27 7.64 -20.55
CA ALA A 9 10.25 7.66 -21.60
C ALA A 9 9.53 6.31 -21.78
N SER A 10 10.18 5.18 -21.52
CA SER A 10 9.54 3.85 -21.54
C SER A 10 8.67 3.58 -20.31
N LEU A 11 8.96 4.27 -19.20
CA LEU A 11 8.17 4.24 -17.97
C LEU A 11 7.06 5.30 -17.96
N ALA A 12 7.17 6.33 -18.81
CA ALA A 12 6.15 7.34 -19.00
C ALA A 12 5.11 6.85 -20.03
N VAL A 13 3.85 6.76 -19.62
CA VAL A 13 2.76 6.52 -20.59
C VAL A 13 2.58 7.80 -21.41
N ARG A 14 2.48 7.64 -22.73
CA ARG A 14 2.31 8.77 -23.67
C ARG A 14 1.01 9.54 -23.34
N PRO A 15 1.05 10.86 -23.15
CA PRO A 15 -0.16 11.65 -22.97
C PRO A 15 -1.00 11.63 -24.27
N GLY A 16 -2.30 11.38 -24.16
CA GLY A 16 -3.27 11.69 -25.22
C GLY A 16 -3.83 10.52 -26.05
N SER A 17 -3.30 9.30 -25.96
CA SER A 17 -3.99 8.14 -26.53
C SER A 17 -4.91 7.53 -25.48
N MET A 18 -6.22 7.76 -25.57
CA MET A 18 -7.16 6.94 -24.82
C MET A 18 -6.97 5.49 -25.27
N PRO A 19 -6.65 4.57 -24.35
CA PRO A 19 -6.38 3.20 -24.75
C PRO A 19 -7.66 2.59 -25.35
N VAL A 20 -7.51 1.99 -26.52
CA VAL A 20 -8.61 1.42 -27.31
C VAL A 20 -9.07 0.12 -26.64
N GLY A 21 -10.37 -0.03 -26.43
CA GLY A 21 -10.98 -1.22 -25.80
C GLY A 21 -11.18 -1.10 -24.28
N GLY A 22 -11.73 -2.18 -23.70
CA GLY A 22 -12.11 -2.26 -22.28
C GLY A 22 -13.40 -1.51 -21.95
N ARG A 23 -13.85 -1.66 -20.71
CA ARG A 23 -15.07 -1.02 -20.20
C ARG A 23 -14.89 0.49 -19.99
N PRO A 24 -16.00 1.26 -20.05
CA PRO A 24 -15.99 2.67 -19.73
C PRO A 24 -15.75 2.91 -18.22
N LEU A 25 -15.30 4.11 -17.85
CA LEU A 25 -14.87 4.42 -16.48
C LEU A 25 -16.01 4.22 -15.47
N GLU A 26 -17.24 4.54 -15.85
CA GLU A 26 -18.44 4.44 -15.03
C GLU A 26 -18.71 2.99 -14.59
N GLU A 27 -18.36 2.01 -15.43
CA GLU A 27 -18.43 0.60 -15.06
C GLU A 27 -17.27 0.19 -14.17
N LEU A 28 -16.05 0.66 -14.47
CA LEU A 28 -14.88 0.39 -13.63
C LEU A 28 -15.06 0.94 -12.21
N MET A 29 -15.80 2.03 -12.03
CA MET A 29 -16.08 2.61 -10.71
C MET A 29 -17.04 1.76 -9.86
N LYS A 30 -17.76 0.79 -10.45
CA LYS A 30 -18.72 -0.08 -9.72
C LYS A 30 -18.06 -1.28 -9.07
N THR A 31 -16.83 -1.62 -9.45
CA THR A 31 -16.09 -2.78 -8.94
C THR A 31 -14.75 -2.36 -8.32
N ASN A 32 -14.17 -3.26 -7.52
CA ASN A 32 -12.82 -3.13 -6.97
C ASN A 32 -11.87 -4.19 -7.55
N GLU A 33 -12.17 -4.72 -8.73
CA GLU A 33 -11.33 -5.75 -9.35
C GLU A 33 -10.00 -5.17 -9.83
N ILE A 34 -9.01 -6.07 -9.96
CA ILE A 34 -7.73 -5.75 -10.57
C ILE A 34 -7.95 -5.56 -12.08
N LEU A 35 -7.51 -4.42 -12.58
CA LEU A 35 -7.58 -3.97 -13.96
C LEU A 35 -6.25 -4.18 -14.67
N SER A 36 -6.29 -4.34 -15.99
CA SER A 36 -5.09 -4.46 -16.85
C SER A 36 -5.23 -3.65 -18.14
N GLY A 37 -4.11 -3.34 -18.79
CA GLY A 37 -4.09 -2.70 -20.11
C GLY A 37 -4.91 -1.40 -20.19
N ALA A 38 -5.91 -1.37 -21.08
CA ALA A 38 -6.69 -0.17 -21.33
C ALA A 38 -7.49 0.31 -20.11
N GLU A 39 -8.04 -0.62 -19.33
CA GLU A 39 -8.87 -0.30 -18.16
C GLU A 39 -8.03 0.28 -17.02
N SER A 40 -6.86 -0.32 -16.75
CA SER A 40 -5.93 0.20 -15.73
C SER A 40 -5.45 1.59 -16.10
N GLN A 41 -5.09 1.81 -17.37
CA GLN A 41 -4.64 3.11 -17.84
C GLN A 41 -5.77 4.17 -17.80
N ARG A 42 -7.01 3.80 -18.12
CA ARG A 42 -8.18 4.70 -18.01
C ARG A 42 -8.35 5.21 -16.57
N LEU A 43 -8.21 4.33 -15.58
CA LEU A 43 -8.28 4.70 -14.17
C LEU A 43 -7.10 5.57 -13.73
N ARG A 44 -5.87 5.29 -14.20
CA ARG A 44 -4.70 6.15 -13.93
C ARG A 44 -4.91 7.57 -14.45
N THR A 45 -5.40 7.70 -15.69
CA THR A 45 -5.72 9.01 -16.29
C THR A 45 -6.75 9.77 -15.45
N PHE A 46 -7.79 9.09 -14.97
CA PHE A 46 -8.77 9.71 -14.07
C PHE A 46 -8.12 10.29 -12.81
N PHE A 47 -7.23 9.54 -12.15
CA PHE A 47 -6.48 10.00 -10.97
C PHE A 47 -5.51 11.15 -11.26
N SER A 48 -5.02 11.30 -12.50
CA SER A 48 -4.18 12.43 -12.90
C SER A 48 -4.97 13.71 -13.17
N SER A 49 -6.28 13.61 -13.43
CA SER A 49 -7.15 14.75 -13.75
C SER A 49 -8.15 15.10 -12.65
N ASN A 50 -8.25 14.28 -11.61
CA ASN A 50 -9.22 14.45 -10.54
C ASN A 50 -8.55 14.32 -9.17
N CYS A 51 -8.94 15.19 -8.25
CA CYS A 51 -8.50 15.17 -6.86
C CYS A 51 -9.70 15.43 -5.93
N MET A 52 -9.53 15.03 -4.66
CA MET A 52 -10.38 15.52 -3.59
C MET A 52 -9.99 16.96 -3.29
N GLU A 53 -10.95 17.87 -3.39
CA GLU A 53 -10.81 19.29 -3.09
C GLU A 53 -11.47 19.56 -1.73
N PRO A 54 -10.72 19.93 -0.68
CA PRO A 54 -11.26 20.02 0.68
C PRO A 54 -12.50 20.90 0.81
N SER A 55 -12.51 22.05 0.14
CA SER A 55 -13.60 23.03 0.19
C SER A 55 -14.89 22.54 -0.48
N ARG A 56 -14.78 21.60 -1.43
CA ARG A 56 -15.91 21.04 -2.18
C ARG A 56 -16.39 19.72 -1.62
N ASP A 57 -15.45 18.87 -1.21
CA ASP A 57 -15.70 17.45 -1.04
C ASP A 57 -15.78 17.00 0.43
N LEU A 58 -15.22 17.76 1.39
CA LEU A 58 -15.27 17.37 2.80
C LEU A 58 -16.59 17.80 3.44
N ASP A 59 -17.22 16.85 4.12
CA ASP A 59 -18.31 17.11 5.06
C ASP A 59 -17.77 17.61 6.40
N VAL A 60 -18.66 17.83 7.37
CA VAL A 60 -18.30 18.33 8.71
C VAL A 60 -17.26 17.42 9.38
N PHE A 61 -17.41 16.09 9.26
CA PHE A 61 -16.48 15.13 9.83
C PHE A 61 -15.11 15.21 9.14
N GLY A 62 -15.07 15.20 7.81
CA GLY A 62 -13.85 15.36 7.03
C GLY A 62 -13.13 16.69 7.30
N GLY A 63 -13.88 17.77 7.46
CA GLY A 63 -13.37 19.08 7.86
C GLY A 63 -12.70 19.06 9.24
N ALA A 64 -13.31 18.40 10.22
CA ALA A 64 -12.72 18.24 11.55
C ALA A 64 -11.42 17.40 11.50
N VAL A 65 -11.37 16.34 10.69
CA VAL A 65 -10.13 15.59 10.42
C VAL A 65 -9.05 16.50 9.84
N MET A 66 -9.39 17.31 8.83
CA MET A 66 -8.45 18.24 8.21
C MET A 66 -7.87 19.24 9.22
N MET A 67 -8.70 19.75 10.12
CA MET A 67 -8.28 20.70 11.15
C MET A 67 -7.54 20.05 12.33
N GLY A 68 -7.54 18.72 12.42
CA GLY A 68 -7.01 17.98 13.58
C GLY A 68 -7.83 18.22 14.85
N ASP A 69 -9.14 18.49 14.71
CA ASP A 69 -10.06 18.75 15.82
C ASP A 69 -10.53 17.43 16.46
N LEU A 70 -9.69 16.88 17.32
CA LEU A 70 -9.96 15.60 17.99
C LEU A 70 -11.19 15.67 18.91
N ASP A 71 -11.42 16.80 19.57
CA ASP A 71 -12.55 16.95 20.50
C ASP A 71 -13.88 16.98 19.75
N GLY A 72 -13.96 17.72 18.63
CA GLY A 72 -15.11 17.70 17.74
C GLY A 72 -15.39 16.30 17.17
N LEU A 73 -14.34 15.58 16.75
CA LEU A 73 -14.47 14.20 16.26
C LEU A 73 -15.00 13.23 17.33
N ARG A 74 -14.53 13.37 18.57
CA ARG A 74 -15.02 12.57 19.71
C ARG A 74 -16.49 12.83 20.00
N LEU A 75 -16.93 14.09 19.93
CA LEU A 75 -18.33 14.45 20.11
C LEU A 75 -19.21 13.82 19.02
N MET A 76 -18.87 14.01 17.74
CA MET A 76 -19.62 13.42 16.62
C MET A 76 -19.69 11.89 16.69
N HIS A 77 -18.60 11.24 17.10
CA HIS A 77 -18.58 9.80 17.30
C HIS A 77 -19.46 9.36 18.49
N ALA A 78 -19.41 10.07 19.62
CA ALA A 78 -20.26 9.77 20.78
C ALA A 78 -21.75 9.87 20.43
N GLU A 79 -22.13 10.87 19.63
CA GLU A 79 -23.49 11.00 19.10
C GLU A 79 -23.86 9.83 18.17
N SER A 80 -22.95 9.40 17.28
CA SER A 80 -23.18 8.22 16.42
C SER A 80 -23.39 6.95 17.26
N VAL A 81 -22.55 6.70 18.27
CA VAL A 81 -22.71 5.57 19.20
C VAL A 81 -24.05 5.64 19.92
N ALA A 82 -24.45 6.83 20.41
CA ALA A 82 -25.74 7.01 21.08
C ALA A 82 -26.92 6.70 20.15
N ARG A 83 -26.86 7.06 18.87
CA ARG A 83 -27.88 6.69 17.88
C ARG A 83 -27.96 5.18 17.68
N TYR A 84 -26.83 4.49 17.50
CA TYR A 84 -26.82 3.05 17.30
C TYR A 84 -27.22 2.25 18.55
N ARG A 85 -27.03 2.79 19.76
CA ARG A 85 -27.53 2.16 21.00
C ARG A 85 -29.05 1.99 21.01
N LEU A 86 -29.79 2.84 20.30
CA LEU A 86 -31.24 2.75 20.22
C LEU A 86 -31.73 1.51 19.45
N SER A 87 -30.89 0.95 18.57
CA SER A 87 -31.24 -0.16 17.68
C SER A 87 -30.34 -1.39 17.79
N SER A 88 -29.26 -1.32 18.58
CA SER A 88 -28.28 -2.39 18.74
C SER A 88 -28.56 -3.26 19.98
N ALA A 89 -28.24 -4.55 19.89
CA ALA A 89 -28.41 -5.49 21.00
C ALA A 89 -27.41 -5.26 22.16
N THR A 90 -26.21 -4.73 21.87
CA THR A 90 -25.16 -4.45 22.88
C THR A 90 -24.42 -3.14 22.59
N ASP A 91 -23.70 -2.62 23.59
CA ASP A 91 -22.86 -1.42 23.44
C ASP A 91 -21.71 -1.67 22.44
N GLU A 92 -21.13 -2.86 22.45
CA GLU A 92 -20.07 -3.26 21.52
C GLU A 92 -20.57 -3.24 20.08
N ALA A 93 -21.79 -3.75 19.84
CA ALA A 93 -22.41 -3.71 18.52
C ALA A 93 -22.71 -2.28 18.06
N ALA A 94 -23.15 -1.41 18.98
CA ALA A 94 -23.37 0.00 18.67
C ALA A 94 -22.05 0.72 18.31
N ARG A 95 -20.97 0.49 19.07
CA ARG A 95 -19.63 1.03 18.79
C ARG A 95 -19.07 0.50 17.47
N ALA A 96 -19.20 -0.80 17.21
CA ALA A 96 -18.77 -1.38 15.95
C ALA A 96 -19.53 -0.77 14.75
N SER A 97 -20.82 -0.50 14.91
CA SER A 97 -21.63 0.17 13.88
C SER A 97 -21.19 1.62 13.64
N ALA A 98 -20.88 2.37 14.70
CA ALA A 98 -20.34 3.73 14.61
C ALA A 98 -18.94 3.75 13.96
N ALA A 99 -18.06 2.80 14.31
CA ALA A 99 -16.76 2.65 13.66
C ALA A 99 -16.90 2.31 12.18
N GLN A 100 -17.90 1.48 11.83
CA GLN A 100 -18.21 1.11 10.46
C GLN A 100 -18.77 2.29 9.65
N GLU A 101 -19.50 3.21 10.28
CA GLU A 101 -19.95 4.47 9.66
C GLU A 101 -18.74 5.29 9.20
N ILE A 102 -17.77 5.51 10.09
CA ILE A 102 -16.50 6.22 9.77
C ILE A 102 -15.71 5.46 8.69
N TYR A 103 -15.61 4.14 8.80
CA TYR A 103 -14.93 3.30 7.81
C TYR A 103 -15.52 3.45 6.40
N ARG A 104 -16.83 3.66 6.27
CA ARG A 104 -17.52 3.79 4.98
C ARG A 104 -17.39 5.17 4.34
N MET A 105 -16.94 6.18 5.07
CA MET A 105 -16.78 7.54 4.54
C MET A 105 -15.80 7.56 3.36
N ARG A 106 -16.18 8.26 2.29
CA ARG A 106 -15.37 8.45 1.09
C ARG A 106 -15.54 9.88 0.62
N TRP A 107 -14.42 10.59 0.42
CA TRP A 107 -14.45 11.97 -0.04
C TRP A 107 -13.89 12.12 -1.45
N GLY A 108 -14.56 12.97 -2.23
CA GLY A 108 -14.16 13.34 -3.57
C GLY A 108 -14.20 12.23 -4.62
N PRO A 109 -13.87 12.57 -5.88
CA PRO A 109 -13.97 11.67 -7.03
C PRO A 109 -13.09 10.43 -6.94
N THR A 110 -11.96 10.52 -6.23
CA THR A 110 -11.00 9.42 -6.03
C THR A 110 -11.35 8.52 -4.83
N ARG A 111 -12.46 8.79 -4.13
CA ARG A 111 -12.93 8.03 -2.96
C ARG A 111 -11.87 7.97 -1.85
N VAL A 112 -11.33 9.12 -1.45
CA VAL A 112 -10.37 9.21 -0.35
C VAL A 112 -10.97 8.59 0.92
N THR A 113 -10.25 7.66 1.54
CA THR A 113 -10.66 6.98 2.78
C THR A 113 -10.21 7.75 4.01
N ILE A 114 -10.73 7.42 5.19
CA ILE A 114 -10.40 8.13 6.44
C ILE A 114 -8.90 8.21 6.72
N TYR A 115 -8.16 7.10 6.60
CA TYR A 115 -6.71 7.11 6.84
C TYR A 115 -5.93 7.75 5.67
N ASN A 116 -6.42 7.67 4.43
CA ASN A 116 -5.82 8.43 3.33
C ASN A 116 -6.02 9.95 3.55
N LEU A 117 -7.17 10.37 4.07
CA LEU A 117 -7.43 11.77 4.41
C LEU A 117 -6.47 12.25 5.50
N VAL A 118 -6.32 11.49 6.59
CA VAL A 118 -5.37 11.84 7.66
C VAL A 118 -3.94 12.01 7.10
N LEU A 119 -3.47 11.08 6.27
CA LEU A 119 -2.16 11.19 5.62
C LEU A 119 -2.05 12.44 4.75
N LEU A 120 -3.06 12.74 3.92
CA LEU A 120 -3.05 13.94 3.08
C LEU A 120 -3.02 15.22 3.93
N CYS A 121 -3.75 15.25 5.05
CA CYS A 121 -3.78 16.40 5.94
C CYS A 121 -2.43 16.66 6.61
N THR A 122 -1.61 15.63 6.89
CA THR A 122 -0.24 15.83 7.40
C THR A 122 0.67 16.51 6.38
N LEU A 123 0.39 16.34 5.08
CA LEU A 123 1.10 17.01 3.99
C LEU A 123 0.58 18.43 3.73
N ILE A 124 -0.74 18.60 3.77
CA ILE A 124 -1.40 19.90 3.53
C ILE A 124 -1.11 20.89 4.66
N ASN A 125 -1.13 20.42 5.92
CA ASN A 125 -0.85 21.26 7.08
C ASN A 125 0.15 20.58 8.03
N PRO A 126 1.46 20.62 7.69
CA PRO A 126 2.51 19.98 8.50
C PRO A 126 2.58 20.49 9.94
N SER A 127 2.18 21.74 10.20
CA SER A 127 2.16 22.32 11.55
C SER A 127 1.19 21.61 12.51
N ARG A 128 0.18 20.91 11.95
CA ARG A 128 -0.82 20.15 12.70
C ARG A 128 -0.58 18.64 12.68
N ARG A 129 0.58 18.19 12.22
CA ARG A 129 0.88 16.75 12.08
C ARG A 129 0.66 15.99 13.39
N THR A 130 1.06 16.56 14.54
CA THR A 130 0.85 15.92 15.84
C THR A 130 -0.63 15.65 16.11
N GLN A 131 -1.50 16.60 15.81
CA GLN A 131 -2.95 16.47 15.96
C GLN A 131 -3.51 15.41 14.99
N HIS A 132 -3.06 15.39 13.73
CA HIS A 132 -3.47 14.36 12.78
C HIS A 132 -3.05 12.94 13.21
N LEU A 133 -1.86 12.78 13.80
CA LEU A 133 -1.45 11.51 14.37
C LEU A 133 -2.25 11.12 15.61
N GLN A 134 -2.67 12.09 16.44
CA GLN A 134 -3.59 11.84 17.55
C GLN A 134 -4.95 11.38 17.05
N VAL A 135 -5.47 11.98 15.96
CA VAL A 135 -6.70 11.52 15.30
C VAL A 135 -6.55 10.08 14.82
N ALA A 136 -5.45 9.72 14.15
CA ALA A 136 -5.23 8.35 13.72
C ALA A 136 -5.12 7.36 14.88
N ARG A 137 -4.40 7.70 15.96
CA ARG A 137 -4.34 6.86 17.18
C ARG A 137 -5.73 6.65 17.76
N TRP A 138 -6.51 7.72 17.92
CA TRP A 138 -7.89 7.62 18.42
C TRP A 138 -8.76 6.70 17.53
N LEU A 139 -8.71 6.87 16.21
CA LEU A 139 -9.45 6.02 15.27
C LEU A 139 -9.05 4.54 15.37
N ILE A 140 -7.75 4.25 15.48
CA ILE A 140 -7.22 2.88 15.54
C ILE A 140 -7.47 2.24 16.91
N ASP A 141 -7.10 2.94 17.98
CA ASP A 141 -6.98 2.36 19.32
C ASP A 141 -8.28 2.43 20.11
N GLU A 142 -9.03 3.53 19.99
CA GLU A 142 -10.26 3.74 20.75
C GLU A 142 -11.51 3.38 19.94
N VAL A 143 -11.60 3.85 18.69
CA VAL A 143 -12.78 3.63 17.83
C VAL A 143 -12.75 2.26 17.14
N LYS A 144 -11.56 1.69 16.93
CA LYS A 144 -11.35 0.42 16.21
C LYS A 144 -11.81 0.47 14.75
N VAL A 145 -11.59 1.60 14.07
CA VAL A 145 -11.85 1.70 12.62
C VAL A 145 -10.85 0.82 11.86
N PRO A 146 -11.29 -0.08 10.96
CA PRO A 146 -10.36 -0.91 10.18
C PRO A 146 -9.46 -0.09 9.25
N VAL A 147 -8.19 -0.47 9.17
CA VAL A 147 -7.15 0.25 8.39
C VAL A 147 -7.00 -0.23 6.93
N ASP A 148 -7.81 -1.20 6.52
CA ASP A 148 -7.77 -1.83 5.19
C ASP A 148 -8.61 -1.13 4.13
N GLY A 149 -9.22 0.01 4.47
CA GLY A 149 -10.02 0.80 3.54
C GLY A 149 -9.20 1.28 2.34
N VAL A 150 -9.70 1.01 1.14
CA VAL A 150 -9.07 1.39 -0.13
C VAL A 150 -9.77 2.56 -0.82
N ASP A 151 -8.98 3.39 -1.50
CA ASP A 151 -9.46 4.41 -2.43
C ASP A 151 -9.93 3.79 -3.77
N LEU A 152 -10.34 4.62 -4.72
CA LEU A 152 -10.80 4.14 -6.03
C LEU A 152 -9.73 3.36 -6.82
N SER A 153 -8.44 3.62 -6.54
CA SER A 153 -7.31 2.89 -7.16
C SER A 153 -7.06 1.54 -6.48
N GLY A 154 -7.74 1.24 -5.38
CA GLY A 154 -7.49 0.04 -4.57
C GLY A 154 -6.33 0.19 -3.59
N SER A 155 -5.78 1.39 -3.41
CA SER A 155 -4.65 1.63 -2.52
C SER A 155 -5.12 1.91 -1.10
N THR A 156 -4.50 1.27 -0.12
CA THR A 156 -4.72 1.57 1.30
C THR A 156 -3.90 2.77 1.74
N ALA A 157 -4.21 3.34 2.90
CA ALA A 157 -3.36 4.38 3.50
C ALA A 157 -1.94 3.88 3.82
N LEU A 158 -1.79 2.59 4.16
CA LEU A 158 -0.48 2.00 4.34
C LEU A 158 0.32 2.01 3.03
N HIS A 159 -0.33 1.69 1.90
CA HIS A 159 0.29 1.74 0.58
C HIS A 159 0.84 3.13 0.26
N THR A 160 0.01 4.16 0.42
CA THR A 160 0.35 5.56 0.09
C THR A 160 1.36 6.17 1.06
N SER A 161 1.37 5.74 2.33
CA SER A 161 2.32 6.23 3.34
C SER A 161 3.77 5.79 3.09
N ILE A 162 3.98 4.73 2.30
CA ILE A 162 5.32 4.18 2.01
C ILE A 162 5.74 4.24 0.54
N SER A 163 4.86 4.63 -0.39
CA SER A 163 5.15 4.61 -1.83
C SER A 163 6.04 5.76 -2.34
N THR A 164 6.56 6.61 -1.44
CA THR A 164 7.36 7.83 -1.68
C THR A 164 6.63 8.97 -2.40
N LYS A 165 5.46 8.68 -3.00
CA LYS A 165 4.62 9.60 -3.76
C LYS A 165 3.14 9.37 -3.37
N PRO A 166 2.49 10.29 -2.64
CA PRO A 166 2.99 11.62 -2.28
C PRO A 166 3.92 11.62 -1.05
N ALA A 167 3.85 10.61 -0.17
CA ALA A 167 4.52 10.62 1.13
C ALA A 167 5.50 9.46 1.33
N PHE A 168 6.45 9.67 2.24
CA PHE A 168 7.07 8.58 2.99
C PHE A 168 7.00 8.99 4.46
N ASP A 169 6.00 8.46 5.17
CA ASP A 169 5.77 8.72 6.59
C ASP A 169 5.86 7.39 7.36
N PRO A 170 7.07 6.96 7.76
CA PRO A 170 7.28 5.66 8.39
C PRO A 170 6.63 5.56 9.77
N GLU A 171 6.44 6.66 10.49
CA GLU A 171 5.72 6.67 11.78
C GLU A 171 4.24 6.36 11.55
N TYR A 172 3.61 7.06 10.60
CA TYR A 172 2.22 6.81 10.25
C TYR A 172 2.01 5.41 9.65
N ALA A 173 2.93 4.97 8.79
CA ALA A 173 2.93 3.62 8.23
C ALA A 173 3.02 2.56 9.34
N GLN A 174 3.84 2.78 10.37
CA GLN A 174 3.96 1.87 11.50
C GLN A 174 2.64 1.74 12.25
N MET A 175 1.95 2.84 12.53
CA MET A 175 0.64 2.82 13.19
C MET A 175 -0.37 1.96 12.43
N LEU A 176 -0.46 2.13 11.11
CA LEU A 176 -1.37 1.34 10.27
C LEU A 176 -0.95 -0.13 10.18
N TYR A 177 0.35 -0.41 10.12
CA TYR A 177 0.87 -1.77 10.09
C TYR A 177 0.58 -2.52 11.39
N ASP A 178 0.83 -1.90 12.54
CA ASP A 178 0.58 -2.49 13.87
C ASP A 178 -0.91 -2.74 14.10
N ALA A 179 -1.77 -1.91 13.49
CA ALA A 179 -3.21 -2.09 13.44
C ALA A 179 -3.70 -3.21 12.48
N GLY A 180 -2.78 -3.97 11.87
CA GLY A 180 -3.09 -5.10 10.99
C GLY A 180 -3.04 -4.79 9.49
N GLY A 181 -2.54 -3.62 9.10
CA GLY A 181 -2.35 -3.25 7.70
C GLY A 181 -1.40 -4.21 6.97
N VAL A 182 -1.76 -4.59 5.74
CA VAL A 182 -1.00 -5.55 4.93
C VAL A 182 -0.08 -4.81 3.96
N VAL A 183 1.24 -4.85 4.19
CA VAL A 183 2.22 -4.17 3.30
C VAL A 183 2.23 -4.70 1.87
N THR A 184 1.86 -5.96 1.66
CA THR A 184 1.79 -6.58 0.34
C THR A 184 0.39 -6.46 -0.30
N HIS A 185 -0.49 -5.62 0.23
CA HIS A 185 -1.78 -5.34 -0.40
C HIS A 185 -1.56 -4.89 -1.85
N ARG A 186 -2.39 -5.41 -2.75
CA ARG A 186 -2.32 -5.10 -4.19
C ARG A 186 -3.44 -4.14 -4.52
N ASN A 187 -3.10 -3.02 -5.11
CA ASN A 187 -4.08 -2.08 -5.63
C ASN A 187 -4.75 -2.64 -6.90
N ARG A 188 -5.66 -1.89 -7.51
CA ARG A 188 -6.38 -2.29 -8.73
C ARG A 188 -5.49 -2.35 -9.96
N TYR A 189 -4.23 -1.94 -9.89
CA TYR A 189 -3.24 -2.19 -10.94
C TYR A 189 -2.45 -3.48 -10.67
N GLY A 190 -2.84 -4.25 -9.65
CA GLY A 190 -2.12 -5.42 -9.16
C GLY A 190 -0.80 -5.10 -8.44
N GLY A 191 -0.42 -3.82 -8.35
CA GLY A 191 0.84 -3.37 -7.81
C GLY A 191 0.82 -3.32 -6.27
N THR A 192 1.94 -3.68 -5.67
CA THR A 192 2.26 -3.40 -4.27
C THR A 192 2.98 -2.04 -4.14
N PRO A 193 3.15 -1.49 -2.92
CA PRO A 193 3.86 -0.22 -2.74
C PRO A 193 5.27 -0.23 -3.35
N ALA A 194 5.96 -1.38 -3.34
CA ALA A 194 7.28 -1.53 -3.93
C ALA A 194 7.34 -1.24 -5.43
N HIS A 195 6.25 -1.41 -6.18
CA HIS A 195 6.20 -1.05 -7.59
C HIS A 195 6.39 0.45 -7.77
N GLU A 196 5.78 1.27 -6.91
CA GLU A 196 5.91 2.73 -6.94
C GLU A 196 7.25 3.21 -6.36
N ILE A 197 7.71 2.60 -5.25
CA ILE A 197 9.00 2.91 -4.61
C ILE A 197 10.16 2.75 -5.60
N THR A 198 10.11 1.71 -6.44
CA THR A 198 11.20 1.39 -7.39
C THR A 198 11.13 2.19 -8.70
N MET A 199 10.04 2.91 -8.96
CA MET A 199 9.91 3.80 -10.12
C MET A 199 10.50 5.18 -9.81
N ILE A 200 11.82 5.31 -9.75
CA ILE A 200 12.47 6.59 -9.45
C ILE A 200 12.60 7.44 -10.74
N TRP A 201 11.91 8.59 -10.77
CA TRP A 201 11.89 9.48 -11.93
C TRP A 201 13.19 10.29 -12.10
N ASP A 202 13.82 10.69 -10.99
CA ASP A 202 15.09 11.40 -10.98
C ASP A 202 16.13 10.64 -10.15
N MET A 203 16.92 9.80 -10.82
CA MET A 203 17.97 9.00 -10.18
C MET A 203 19.22 9.82 -9.82
N ARG A 204 19.31 11.09 -10.23
CA ARG A 204 20.42 11.99 -9.88
C ARG A 204 20.14 12.76 -8.59
N ASN A 205 18.88 12.96 -8.26
CA ASN A 205 18.48 13.53 -6.98
C ASN A 205 18.72 12.52 -5.84
N LYS A 206 19.82 12.74 -5.12
CA LYS A 206 20.25 11.88 -4.00
C LYS A 206 19.17 11.76 -2.92
N GLU A 207 18.41 12.83 -2.65
CA GLU A 207 17.37 12.80 -1.62
C GLU A 207 16.19 11.91 -2.04
N VAL A 208 15.78 11.96 -3.31
CA VAL A 208 14.76 11.07 -3.86
C VAL A 208 15.23 9.61 -3.79
N VAL A 209 16.47 9.34 -4.17
CA VAL A 209 17.06 7.98 -4.11
C VAL A 209 17.15 7.47 -2.67
N ARG A 210 17.59 8.31 -1.73
CA ARG A 210 17.70 7.98 -0.30
C ARG A 210 16.33 7.70 0.31
N LYS A 211 15.32 8.51 -0.01
CA LYS A 211 13.92 8.30 0.42
C LYS A 211 13.37 6.97 -0.12
N ALA A 212 13.61 6.66 -1.39
CA ALA A 212 13.22 5.37 -1.97
C ALA A 212 13.95 4.18 -1.32
N ALA A 213 15.24 4.32 -1.01
CA ALA A 213 15.99 3.29 -0.30
C ALA A 213 15.43 3.05 1.10
N ALA A 214 15.12 4.11 1.85
CA ALA A 214 14.52 4.02 3.18
C ALA A 214 13.13 3.36 3.14
N ALA A 215 12.29 3.75 2.18
CA ALA A 215 10.96 3.16 1.98
C ALA A 215 11.04 1.68 1.59
N LEU A 216 11.95 1.31 0.69
CA LEU A 216 12.15 -0.08 0.27
C LEU A 216 12.65 -0.95 1.42
N LYS A 217 13.58 -0.43 2.22
CA LYS A 217 14.08 -1.09 3.42
C LYS A 217 12.95 -1.35 4.41
N TRP A 218 12.15 -0.31 4.71
CA TRP A 218 10.99 -0.44 5.59
C TRP A 218 10.01 -1.49 5.06
N PHE A 219 9.67 -1.44 3.77
CA PHE A 219 8.78 -2.42 3.13
C PHE A 219 9.27 -3.87 3.32
N LEU A 220 10.56 -4.14 3.09
CA LEU A 220 11.15 -5.47 3.22
C LEU A 220 11.17 -5.96 4.68
N GLU A 221 11.55 -5.10 5.63
CA GLU A 221 11.56 -5.41 7.06
C GLU A 221 10.15 -5.75 7.58
N HIS A 222 9.12 -5.19 6.96
CA HIS A 222 7.71 -5.41 7.28
C HIS A 222 7.07 -6.55 6.49
N GLY A 223 7.88 -7.42 5.87
CA GLY A 223 7.40 -8.62 5.18
C GLY A 223 6.99 -8.40 3.73
N GLY A 224 7.45 -7.30 3.14
CA GLY A 224 7.30 -7.02 1.72
C GLY A 224 7.96 -8.07 0.84
N ASN A 225 7.45 -8.19 -0.39
CA ASN A 225 7.94 -9.11 -1.39
C ASN A 225 8.06 -8.39 -2.75
N LEU A 226 9.26 -8.42 -3.34
CA LEU A 226 9.58 -7.73 -4.60
C LEU A 226 9.19 -8.54 -5.83
N ASP A 227 8.80 -9.80 -5.66
CA ASP A 227 8.53 -10.77 -6.73
C ASP A 227 7.03 -10.94 -6.99
N ILE A 228 6.18 -10.21 -6.26
CA ILE A 228 4.74 -10.12 -6.55
C ILE A 228 4.55 -9.41 -7.89
N LYS A 229 3.77 -10.05 -8.78
CA LYS A 229 3.44 -9.49 -10.09
C LYS A 229 2.28 -8.52 -10.02
N ASP A 230 2.40 -7.40 -10.72
CA ASP A 230 1.26 -6.53 -11.01
C ASP A 230 0.34 -7.11 -12.11
N SER A 231 -0.66 -6.34 -12.54
CA SER A 231 -1.60 -6.77 -13.58
C SER A 231 -0.94 -7.03 -14.94
N ASP A 232 0.20 -6.39 -15.20
CA ASP A 232 0.94 -6.45 -16.46
C ASP A 232 2.13 -7.42 -16.39
N GLY A 233 2.25 -8.17 -15.28
CA GLY A 233 3.28 -9.18 -15.07
C GLY A 233 4.66 -8.62 -14.68
N GLN A 234 4.73 -7.34 -14.34
CA GLN A 234 5.91 -6.67 -13.84
C GLN A 234 6.06 -6.88 -12.34
N THR A 235 7.28 -6.75 -11.84
CA THR A 235 7.61 -6.94 -10.42
C THR A 235 8.54 -5.80 -10.00
N ALA A 236 8.51 -5.40 -8.74
CA ALA A 236 9.45 -4.39 -8.23
C ALA A 236 10.91 -4.80 -8.46
N ARG A 237 11.23 -6.10 -8.34
CA ARG A 237 12.57 -6.63 -8.65
C ARG A 237 12.96 -6.36 -10.11
N LYS A 238 12.08 -6.66 -11.08
CA LYS A 238 12.33 -6.37 -12.50
C LYS A 238 12.60 -4.89 -12.75
N ASN A 239 11.90 -3.97 -12.07
CA ASN A 239 12.13 -2.54 -12.22
C ASN A 239 13.54 -2.15 -11.74
N VAL A 240 13.98 -2.67 -10.60
CA VAL A 240 15.34 -2.47 -10.08
C VAL A 240 16.38 -3.01 -11.06
N GLU A 241 16.21 -4.24 -11.53
CA GLU A 241 17.16 -4.85 -12.48
C GLU A 241 17.19 -4.13 -13.84
N ALA A 242 16.06 -3.60 -14.32
CA ALA A 242 16.03 -2.77 -15.52
C ALA A 242 16.81 -1.45 -15.31
N SER A 243 16.64 -0.79 -14.15
CA SER A 243 17.36 0.44 -13.83
C SER A 243 18.88 0.23 -13.72
N LYS A 244 19.34 -0.88 -13.12
CA LYS A 244 20.76 -1.28 -13.08
C LYS A 244 21.36 -1.40 -14.49
N ARG A 245 20.61 -1.97 -15.44
CA ARG A 245 21.06 -2.15 -16.82
C ARG A 245 21.10 -0.83 -17.61
N ALA A 246 20.10 0.03 -17.40
CA ALA A 246 19.98 1.30 -18.11
C ALA A 246 21.02 2.33 -17.66
N VAL A 247 21.43 2.28 -16.39
CA VAL A 247 22.34 3.26 -15.79
C VAL A 247 23.64 2.58 -15.34
N ARG A 248 24.41 2.10 -16.31
CA ARG A 248 25.70 1.41 -16.08
C ARG A 248 26.69 2.34 -15.36
N GLY A 249 27.46 1.77 -14.43
CA GLY A 249 28.53 2.49 -13.70
C GLY A 249 28.05 3.36 -12.54
N MET A 250 26.75 3.34 -12.23
CA MET A 250 26.22 3.93 -11.00
C MET A 250 25.96 2.85 -9.95
N GLN A 251 25.85 3.26 -8.69
CA GLN A 251 25.33 2.43 -7.61
C GLN A 251 24.32 3.28 -6.84
N LEU A 252 23.05 2.91 -6.92
CA LEU A 252 21.99 3.61 -6.18
C LEU A 252 21.70 2.92 -4.85
N GLU A 253 21.35 3.70 -3.83
CA GLU A 253 21.15 3.19 -2.47
C GLU A 253 20.03 2.14 -2.40
N HIS A 254 18.93 2.34 -3.14
CA HIS A 254 17.84 1.36 -3.18
C HIS A 254 18.24 0.04 -3.86
N TRP A 255 19.24 0.04 -4.77
CA TRP A 255 19.81 -1.19 -5.31
C TRP A 255 20.57 -1.95 -4.24
N LYS A 256 21.37 -1.23 -3.44
CA LYS A 256 22.10 -1.80 -2.31
C LYS A 256 21.14 -2.47 -1.32
N VAL A 257 19.98 -1.86 -1.04
CA VAL A 257 18.94 -2.46 -0.18
C VAL A 257 18.47 -3.82 -0.73
N VAL A 258 18.22 -3.93 -2.04
CA VAL A 258 17.84 -5.22 -2.66
C VAL A 258 18.98 -6.23 -2.57
N ASP A 259 20.21 -5.83 -2.90
CA ASP A 259 21.36 -6.73 -2.89
C ASP A 259 21.73 -7.20 -1.46
N ASP A 260 21.56 -6.33 -0.46
CA ASP A 260 21.70 -6.66 0.96
C ASP A 260 20.62 -7.66 1.41
N GLU A 261 19.37 -7.43 1.02
CA GLU A 261 18.25 -8.33 1.33
C GLU A 261 18.40 -9.70 0.68
N ASP A 262 18.81 -9.77 -0.59
CA ASP A 262 19.05 -11.02 -1.28
C ASP A 262 20.18 -11.83 -0.62
N ARG A 263 21.27 -11.16 -0.23
CA ARG A 263 22.35 -11.78 0.55
C ARG A 263 21.86 -12.26 1.90
N ARG A 264 21.01 -11.49 2.59
CA ARG A 264 20.40 -11.89 3.86
C ARG A 264 19.53 -13.13 3.70
N ARG A 265 18.62 -13.14 2.71
CA ARG A 265 17.74 -14.28 2.43
C ARG A 265 18.53 -15.53 2.08
N LYS A 266 19.58 -15.41 1.24
CA LYS A 266 20.47 -16.52 0.90
C LYS A 266 21.19 -17.09 2.11
N ARG A 267 21.70 -16.24 3.00
CA ARG A 267 22.40 -16.66 4.23
C ARG A 267 21.48 -17.38 5.22
N LEU A 268 20.22 -16.93 5.34
CA LEU A 268 19.26 -17.50 6.28
C LEU A 268 18.56 -18.75 5.76
N GLY A 269 18.43 -18.92 4.44
CA GLY A 269 17.92 -20.15 3.84
C GLY A 269 16.52 -20.52 4.33
N ASP A 270 16.39 -21.71 4.92
CA ASP A 270 15.14 -22.29 5.41
C ASP A 270 14.71 -21.76 6.79
N ARG A 271 15.52 -20.92 7.43
CA ARG A 271 15.19 -20.25 8.71
C ARG A 271 14.20 -19.09 8.57
N ILE A 272 13.87 -18.70 7.34
CA ILE A 272 12.96 -17.59 7.05
C ILE A 272 11.78 -18.04 6.21
N CYS A 273 10.70 -17.27 6.26
CA CYS A 273 9.59 -17.41 5.34
C CYS A 273 10.04 -17.13 3.90
N THR A 274 9.78 -18.06 2.98
CA THR A 274 10.09 -17.94 1.54
C THR A 274 9.41 -16.73 0.90
N PHE A 275 8.18 -16.40 1.34
CA PHE A 275 7.43 -15.28 0.80
C PHE A 275 7.86 -13.92 1.39
N CYS A 276 7.63 -13.73 2.70
CA CYS A 276 7.85 -12.43 3.34
C CYS A 276 9.29 -12.20 3.82
N GLY A 277 10.17 -13.21 3.76
CA GLY A 277 11.57 -13.11 4.15
C GLY A 277 11.85 -12.97 5.65
N ARG A 278 10.81 -12.96 6.49
CA ARG A 278 10.95 -12.79 7.95
C ARG A 278 11.32 -14.10 8.63
N GLU A 279 12.17 -13.99 9.65
CA GLU A 279 12.35 -15.05 10.62
C GLU A 279 11.04 -15.23 11.42
N PRO A 280 10.74 -16.46 11.88
CA PRO A 280 9.60 -16.70 12.74
C PRO A 280 9.64 -15.82 14.00
N ARG A 281 8.52 -15.20 14.36
CA ARG A 281 8.39 -14.35 15.55
C ARG A 281 7.70 -15.15 16.67
N GLY A 282 8.22 -15.05 17.89
CA GLY A 282 7.67 -15.76 19.04
C GLY A 282 7.64 -17.27 18.83
N ASN A 283 6.50 -17.90 19.10
CA ASN A 283 6.32 -19.35 19.02
C ASN A 283 5.87 -19.85 17.63
N ILE A 284 5.88 -19.00 16.60
CA ILE A 284 5.46 -19.40 15.25
C ILE A 284 6.51 -20.32 14.64
N GLN A 285 6.12 -21.55 14.29
CA GLN A 285 6.97 -22.43 13.48
C GLN A 285 6.67 -22.25 11.99
N LEU A 286 7.70 -22.27 11.16
CA LEU A 286 7.52 -22.18 9.71
C LEU A 286 6.95 -23.48 9.16
N LEU A 287 5.85 -23.36 8.42
CA LEU A 287 5.17 -24.47 7.76
C LEU A 287 5.86 -24.79 6.44
N ALA A 288 6.23 -26.05 6.25
CA ALA A 288 6.80 -26.50 4.98
C ALA A 288 5.71 -26.74 3.93
N CYS A 289 5.97 -26.36 2.69
CA CYS A 289 5.14 -26.75 1.55
C CYS A 289 4.98 -28.28 1.51
N SER A 290 3.75 -28.77 1.49
CA SER A 290 3.46 -30.20 1.57
C SER A 290 4.04 -31.02 0.42
N ARG A 291 4.26 -30.39 -0.75
CA ARG A 291 4.78 -31.04 -1.97
C ARG A 291 6.31 -31.04 -2.05
N CYS A 292 6.94 -29.86 -1.98
CA CYS A 292 8.40 -29.76 -2.16
C CYS A 292 9.20 -29.85 -0.86
N LYS A 293 8.58 -29.59 0.29
CA LYS A 293 9.21 -29.50 1.64
C LYS A 293 10.29 -28.43 1.79
N THR A 294 10.78 -27.84 0.70
CA THR A 294 11.79 -26.78 0.66
C THR A 294 11.25 -25.40 1.04
N ALA A 295 10.13 -24.98 0.44
CA ALA A 295 9.55 -23.67 0.76
C ALA A 295 8.92 -23.69 2.16
N LYS A 296 9.15 -22.62 2.92
CA LYS A 296 8.73 -22.47 4.32
C LYS A 296 7.90 -21.20 4.47
N TYR A 297 6.80 -21.24 5.22
CA TYR A 297 5.86 -20.12 5.34
C TYR A 297 5.48 -19.85 6.79
N CYS A 298 5.45 -18.58 7.20
CA CYS A 298 4.99 -18.20 8.55
C CYS A 298 3.47 -18.28 8.72
N SER A 299 2.71 -18.30 7.63
CA SER A 299 1.27 -18.53 7.67
C SER A 299 0.77 -19.17 6.37
N PRO A 300 -0.20 -20.12 6.47
CA PRO A 300 -0.80 -20.70 5.28
C PRO A 300 -1.73 -19.69 4.59
N GLY A 301 -2.39 -18.82 5.36
CA GLY A 301 -3.35 -17.85 4.86
C GLY A 301 -2.72 -16.70 4.05
N LEU A 302 -1.68 -16.05 4.58
CA LEU A 302 -1.12 -14.85 3.94
C LEU A 302 0.08 -15.20 3.05
N CYS A 303 1.09 -15.88 3.61
CA CYS A 303 2.35 -16.10 2.90
C CYS A 303 2.29 -17.25 1.90
N GLN A 304 1.73 -18.41 2.28
CA GLN A 304 1.67 -19.55 1.36
C GLN A 304 0.69 -19.29 0.20
N LYS A 305 -0.53 -18.81 0.48
CA LYS A 305 -1.47 -18.42 -0.58
C LYS A 305 -0.94 -17.27 -1.45
N GLY A 306 -0.28 -16.29 -0.84
CA GLY A 306 0.34 -15.17 -1.56
C GLY A 306 1.45 -15.61 -2.51
N ASP A 307 2.25 -16.61 -2.11
CA ASP A 307 3.32 -17.16 -2.93
C ASP A 307 2.82 -18.12 -4.03
N TRP A 308 1.69 -18.80 -3.80
CA TRP A 308 1.20 -19.88 -4.66
C TRP A 308 1.16 -19.57 -6.17
N PRO A 309 0.70 -18.38 -6.63
CA PRO A 309 0.73 -18.05 -8.06
C PRO A 309 2.11 -18.16 -8.71
N HIS A 310 3.18 -17.90 -7.95
CA HIS A 310 4.57 -18.05 -8.36
C HIS A 310 5.10 -19.45 -8.02
N HIS A 311 5.02 -19.86 -6.75
CA HIS A 311 5.60 -21.11 -6.26
C HIS A 311 5.15 -22.34 -7.05
N LYS A 312 3.88 -22.39 -7.49
CA LYS A 312 3.33 -23.54 -8.21
C LYS A 312 4.09 -23.88 -9.51
N THR A 313 4.77 -22.91 -10.12
CA THR A 313 5.53 -23.13 -11.36
C THR A 313 6.90 -23.76 -11.12
N VAL A 314 7.43 -23.64 -9.89
CA VAL A 314 8.75 -24.16 -9.50
C VAL A 314 8.66 -25.29 -8.47
N CYS A 315 7.47 -25.56 -7.92
CA CYS A 315 7.23 -26.58 -6.90
C CYS A 315 7.37 -28.00 -7.48
N LYS A 316 8.46 -28.69 -7.12
CA LYS A 316 8.72 -30.09 -7.48
C LYS A 316 8.58 -30.99 -6.23
N PRO A 317 8.08 -32.24 -6.36
CA PRO A 317 8.07 -33.19 -5.26
C PRO A 317 9.47 -33.34 -4.65
N ALA A 318 9.56 -33.44 -3.33
CA ALA A 318 10.81 -33.84 -2.69
C ALA A 318 11.20 -35.22 -3.23
N ALA A 319 12.49 -35.42 -3.55
CA ALA A 319 13.00 -36.75 -3.84
C ALA A 319 12.72 -37.63 -2.61
N VAL A 320 12.08 -38.78 -2.84
CA VAL A 320 11.79 -39.79 -1.81
C VAL A 320 13.10 -40.44 -1.38
#